data_AF-A0A952BGE6-F1
#
_entry.id   AF-A0A952BGE6-F1
#
_cell.length_a   1.000
_cell.length_b   1.000
_cell.length_c   1.000
_cell.angle_alpha   90.00
_cell.angle_beta   90.00
_cell.angle_gamma   90.00
#
_symmetry.space_group_name_H-M   'P 1'
#
loop_
_entity.id
_entity.type
_entity.pdbx_description
1 polymer ?
#
loop_
_entity_poly.entity_id
_entity_poly.type
_entity_poly.pdbx_seq_one_letter_code
_entity_poly.pdbx_strand_id
1 'polypeptide(L)'
;MIFKVTSWRNKYKDKEQEELELLKDELGDEFQELKETIYAQLDNIVQSSAMVENINSILRMYLNTSKNHITQGFLNLFMFYHNHRRYVDGKRKGKTPIEILTGIEQEKDWLELLMEKVP
;
A
#
# COMPACT_ATOMS: atom_id res chain seq x y z
N MET A 1 0.86 -14.24 -17.38
CA MET A 1 0.93 -15.02 -16.12
C MET A 1 0.30 -14.23 -14.97
N ILE A 2 -1.02 -13.98 -15.01
CA ILE A 2 -1.73 -13.09 -14.04
C ILE A 2 -2.90 -13.81 -13.34
N PHE A 3 -3.28 -15.02 -13.78
CA PHE A 3 -4.47 -15.73 -13.28
C PHE A 3 -4.30 -16.51 -11.97
N LYS A 4 -3.12 -16.54 -11.33
CA LYS A 4 -2.91 -17.32 -10.10
C LYS A 4 -3.21 -16.55 -8.81
N VAL A 5 -3.13 -15.22 -8.76
CA VAL A 5 -3.23 -14.49 -7.47
C VAL A 5 -4.64 -14.58 -6.85
N THR A 6 -5.69 -14.60 -7.66
CA THR A 6 -7.09 -14.66 -7.21
C THR A 6 -7.43 -15.99 -6.52
N SER A 7 -6.86 -17.10 -7.01
CA SER A 7 -7.11 -18.45 -6.50
C SER A 7 -6.57 -18.65 -5.07
N TRP A 8 -5.41 -18.07 -4.76
CA TRP A 8 -4.77 -18.28 -3.46
C TRP A 8 -5.45 -17.44 -2.39
N ARG A 9 -5.81 -16.19 -2.69
CA ARG A 9 -6.58 -15.35 -1.77
C ARG A 9 -7.92 -15.97 -1.38
N ASN A 10 -8.61 -16.61 -2.33
CA ASN A 10 -9.84 -17.33 -2.02
C ASN A 10 -9.55 -18.55 -1.13
N LYS A 11 -8.55 -19.38 -1.47
CA LYS A 11 -8.14 -20.52 -0.64
C LYS A 11 -7.80 -20.13 0.81
N TYR A 12 -7.12 -19.01 1.02
CA TYR A 12 -6.77 -18.56 2.37
C TYR A 12 -7.98 -18.03 3.14
N LYS A 13 -8.94 -17.40 2.45
CA LYS A 13 -10.22 -16.99 3.06
C LYS A 13 -11.08 -18.18 3.43
N ASP A 14 -11.17 -19.17 2.54
CA ASP A 14 -11.95 -20.38 2.77
C ASP A 14 -11.38 -21.15 3.97
N LYS A 15 -10.05 -21.26 4.05
CA LYS A 15 -9.36 -21.86 5.20
C LYS A 15 -9.53 -21.06 6.49
N GLU A 16 -9.41 -19.73 6.43
CA GLU A 16 -9.65 -18.87 7.60
C GLU A 16 -11.07 -19.07 8.14
N GLN A 17 -12.06 -19.18 7.25
CA GLN A 17 -13.44 -19.37 7.64
C GLN A 17 -13.69 -20.75 8.27
N GLU A 18 -13.07 -21.81 7.73
CA GLU A 18 -13.12 -23.16 8.30
C GLU A 18 -12.52 -23.21 9.73
N GLU A 19 -11.36 -22.59 9.93
CA GLU A 19 -10.69 -22.54 11.25
C GLU A 19 -11.48 -21.70 12.26
N LEU A 20 -12.12 -20.61 11.81
CA LEU A 20 -13.00 -19.79 12.67
C LEU A 20 -14.27 -20.53 13.10
N GLU A 21 -14.80 -21.41 12.25
CA GLU A 21 -15.95 -22.26 12.60
C GLU A 21 -15.55 -23.29 13.68
N LEU A 22 -14.39 -23.95 13.52
CA LEU A 22 -13.86 -24.88 14.54
C LEU A 22 -13.62 -24.18 15.88
N LEU A 23 -13.00 -23.00 15.85
CA LEU A 23 -12.74 -22.21 17.07
C LEU A 23 -14.02 -21.73 17.74
N LYS A 24 -15.07 -21.44 16.96
CA LYS A 24 -16.38 -21.07 17.51
C LYS A 24 -17.03 -22.22 18.25
N ASP A 25 -16.91 -23.44 17.71
CA ASP A 25 -17.43 -24.65 18.35
C ASP A 25 -16.65 -25.00 19.63
N GLU A 26 -15.34 -24.75 19.66
CA GLU A 26 -14.48 -25.03 20.82
C GLU A 26 -14.60 -23.99 21.95
N LEU A 27 -14.68 -22.69 21.59
CA LEU A 27 -14.69 -21.58 22.55
C LEU A 27 -16.09 -21.13 22.96
N GLY A 28 -17.14 -21.52 22.22
CA GLY A 28 -18.53 -21.22 22.55
C GLY A 28 -18.80 -19.73 22.70
N ASP A 29 -19.30 -19.33 23.87
CA ASP A 29 -19.73 -17.95 24.15
C ASP A 29 -18.56 -16.95 24.19
N GLU A 30 -17.35 -17.40 24.54
CA GLU A 30 -16.15 -16.53 24.62
C GLU A 30 -15.56 -16.21 23.23
N PHE A 31 -15.97 -16.94 22.19
CA PHE A 31 -15.42 -16.82 20.84
C PHE A 31 -15.51 -15.39 20.29
N GLN A 32 -16.67 -14.75 20.42
CA GLN A 32 -16.92 -13.46 19.80
C GLN A 32 -16.07 -12.36 20.42
N GLU A 33 -15.98 -12.33 21.76
CA GLU A 33 -15.18 -11.35 22.50
C GLU A 33 -13.69 -11.53 22.24
N LEU A 34 -13.21 -12.78 22.23
CA LEU A 34 -11.81 -13.08 21.96
C LEU A 34 -11.43 -12.75 20.51
N LYS A 35 -12.30 -13.08 19.55
CA LYS A 35 -12.12 -12.72 18.14
C LYS A 35 -12.00 -11.21 17.97
N GLU A 36 -12.96 -10.44 18.49
CA GLU A 36 -12.93 -8.98 18.38
C GLU A 36 -11.66 -8.39 18.99
N THR A 37 -11.26 -8.89 20.17
CA THR A 37 -10.02 -8.47 20.84
C THR A 37 -8.78 -8.75 19.99
N ILE A 38 -8.65 -9.96 19.45
CA ILE A 38 -7.48 -10.34 18.64
C ILE A 38 -7.43 -9.54 17.34
N TYR A 39 -8.54 -9.42 16.61
CA TYR A 39 -8.56 -8.65 15.36
C TYR A 39 -8.28 -7.16 15.62
N ALA A 40 -8.78 -6.58 16.72
CA ALA A 40 -8.43 -5.21 17.10
C ALA A 40 -6.93 -5.06 17.41
N GLN A 41 -6.29 -6.04 18.06
CA GLN A 41 -4.84 -6.03 18.28
C GLN A 41 -4.06 -6.15 16.96
N LEU A 42 -4.50 -7.03 16.05
CA LEU A 42 -3.88 -7.21 14.74
C LEU A 42 -3.99 -5.96 13.85
N ASP A 43 -5.11 -5.23 13.91
CA ASP A 43 -5.31 -3.97 13.19
C ASP A 43 -4.35 -2.86 13.64
N ASN A 44 -3.85 -2.94 14.89
CA ASN A 44 -2.82 -2.04 15.39
C ASN A 44 -1.40 -2.41 14.92
N ILE A 45 -1.20 -3.62 14.39
CA ILE A 45 0.08 -4.03 13.82
C ILE A 45 0.20 -3.35 12.44
N VAL A 46 1.07 -2.35 12.36
CA VAL A 46 1.40 -1.71 11.09
C VAL A 46 2.00 -2.77 10.16
N GLN A 47 1.23 -3.25 9.18
CA GLN A 47 1.72 -4.04 8.04
C GLN A 47 2.56 -3.12 7.12
N SER A 48 3.69 -2.68 7.63
CA SER A 48 4.54 -1.62 7.07
C SER A 48 5.41 -2.14 5.92
N SER A 49 5.80 -3.41 5.97
CA SER A 49 6.83 -3.90 5.06
C SER A 49 6.31 -3.98 3.62
N ALA A 50 5.08 -4.41 3.37
CA ALA A 50 4.57 -4.56 2.00
C ALA A 50 4.50 -3.24 1.22
N MET A 51 4.09 -2.15 1.87
CA MET A 51 4.04 -0.82 1.21
C MET A 51 5.45 -0.30 0.95
N VAL A 52 6.33 -0.38 1.97
CA VAL A 52 7.73 0.05 1.86
C VAL A 52 8.49 -0.80 0.83
N GLU A 53 8.25 -2.11 0.79
CA GLU A 53 8.77 -3.06 -0.19
C GLU A 53 8.30 -2.71 -1.61
N ASN A 54 7.04 -2.34 -1.79
CA ASN A 54 6.52 -1.91 -3.09
C ASN A 54 7.23 -0.64 -3.58
N ILE A 55 7.35 0.38 -2.72
CA ILE A 55 8.08 1.61 -3.04
C ILE A 55 9.55 1.31 -3.33
N ASN A 56 10.20 0.46 -2.51
CA ASN A 56 11.58 0.04 -2.72
C ASN A 56 11.75 -0.72 -4.03
N SER A 57 10.79 -1.56 -4.42
CA SER A 57 10.82 -2.27 -5.70
C SER A 57 10.78 -1.30 -6.88
N ILE A 58 9.91 -0.29 -6.82
CA ILE A 58 9.83 0.78 -7.83
C ILE A 58 11.15 1.57 -7.87
N LEU A 59 11.67 1.99 -6.71
CA LEU A 59 12.91 2.75 -6.61
C LEU A 59 14.10 1.98 -7.21
N ARG A 60 14.22 0.69 -6.91
CA ARG A 60 15.30 -0.19 -7.42
C ARG A 60 15.39 -0.21 -8.94
N MET A 61 14.28 -0.06 -9.66
CA MET A 61 14.31 0.04 -11.12
C MET A 61 15.19 1.21 -11.58
N TYR A 62 15.10 2.35 -10.89
CA TYR A 62 15.91 3.54 -11.19
C TYR A 62 17.34 3.43 -10.66
N LEU A 63 17.53 2.81 -9.48
CA LEU A 63 18.87 2.59 -8.90
C LEU A 63 19.75 1.71 -9.81
N ASN A 64 19.17 0.63 -10.33
CA ASN A 64 19.86 -0.31 -11.21
C ASN A 64 20.32 0.33 -12.50
N THR A 65 19.49 1.17 -13.12
CA THR A 65 19.85 1.94 -14.33
C THR A 65 20.99 2.93 -14.06
N SER A 66 21.06 3.47 -12.85
CA SER A 66 22.07 4.46 -12.45
C SER A 66 23.35 3.86 -11.86
N LYS A 67 23.51 2.52 -11.90
CA LYS A 67 24.61 1.78 -11.25
C LYS A 67 24.84 2.19 -9.78
N ASN A 68 23.75 2.46 -9.05
CA ASN A 68 23.77 2.98 -7.67
C ASN A 68 24.45 4.36 -7.48
N HIS A 69 24.78 5.10 -8.54
CA HIS A 69 25.21 6.50 -8.45
C HIS A 69 23.98 7.41 -8.37
N ILE A 70 23.45 7.58 -7.17
CA ILE A 70 22.22 8.32 -6.92
C ILE A 70 22.53 9.49 -5.99
N THR A 71 22.00 10.66 -6.30
CA THR A 71 22.12 11.85 -5.46
C THR A 71 20.89 12.04 -4.59
N GLN A 72 21.03 12.78 -3.49
CA GLN A 72 19.87 13.18 -2.70
C GLN A 72 18.84 13.97 -3.53
N GLY A 73 19.30 14.74 -4.52
CA GLY A 73 18.43 15.46 -5.45
C GLY A 73 17.52 14.52 -6.25
N PHE A 74 18.05 13.39 -6.72
CA PHE A 74 17.25 12.36 -7.38
C PHE A 74 16.20 11.76 -6.41
N LEU A 75 16.57 11.44 -5.18
CA LEU A 75 15.64 10.88 -4.19
C LEU A 75 14.51 11.87 -3.86
N ASN A 76 14.85 13.15 -3.73
CA ASN A 76 13.87 14.21 -3.50
C ASN A 76 12.90 14.33 -4.69
N LEU A 77 13.42 14.29 -5.92
CA LEU A 77 12.60 14.30 -7.13
C LEU A 77 11.70 13.06 -7.22
N PHE A 78 12.25 11.87 -6.94
CA PHE A 78 11.49 10.63 -6.92
C PHE A 78 10.34 10.70 -5.91
N MET A 79 10.63 11.14 -4.68
CA MET A 79 9.63 11.31 -3.62
C MET A 79 8.55 12.31 -4.04
N PHE A 80 8.96 13.44 -4.61
CA PHE A 80 8.06 14.47 -5.10
C PHE A 80 7.13 13.95 -6.20
N TYR A 81 7.71 13.38 -7.26
CA TYR A 81 6.96 12.79 -8.36
C TYR A 81 6.00 11.69 -7.88
N HIS A 82 6.47 10.78 -7.02
CA HIS A 82 5.66 9.67 -6.56
C HIS A 82 4.42 10.14 -5.79
N ASN A 83 4.54 11.21 -5.00
CA ASN A 83 3.44 11.74 -4.18
C ASN A 83 2.44 12.59 -4.97
N HIS A 84 2.86 13.21 -6.09
CA HIS A 84 2.03 14.16 -6.85
C HIS A 84 1.54 13.60 -8.19
N ARG A 85 2.02 12.43 -8.64
CA ARG A 85 1.53 11.79 -9.86
C ARG A 85 0.10 11.26 -9.67
N ARG A 86 -0.74 11.38 -10.69
CA ARG A 86 -2.07 10.75 -10.70
C ARG A 86 -1.98 9.25 -11.02
N TYR A 87 -2.78 8.45 -10.35
CA TYR A 87 -2.95 7.05 -10.74
C TYR A 87 -3.68 6.96 -12.09
N VAL A 88 -3.13 6.17 -13.01
CA VAL A 88 -3.67 5.99 -14.36
C VAL A 88 -4.84 5.00 -14.38
N ASP A 89 -4.87 4.06 -13.44
CA ASP A 89 -5.85 2.97 -13.41
C ASP A 89 -6.16 2.50 -11.98
N GLY A 90 -7.18 1.66 -11.86
CA GLY A 90 -7.65 1.04 -10.61
C GLY A 90 -8.59 1.93 -9.79
N LYS A 91 -8.89 1.50 -8.57
CA LYS A 91 -9.85 2.18 -7.67
C LYS A 91 -9.49 3.63 -7.34
N ARG A 92 -8.21 4.00 -7.50
CA ARG A 92 -7.65 5.32 -7.18
C ARG A 92 -7.40 6.16 -8.44
N LYS A 93 -7.88 5.72 -9.61
CA LYS A 93 -7.66 6.39 -10.89
C LYS A 93 -8.04 7.88 -10.80
N GLY A 94 -7.17 8.73 -11.31
CA GLY A 94 -7.32 10.19 -11.30
C GLY A 94 -6.90 10.87 -10.00
N LYS A 95 -6.71 10.13 -8.90
CA LYS A 95 -6.22 10.70 -7.62
C LYS A 95 -4.70 10.61 -7.49
N THR A 96 -4.11 11.51 -6.72
CA THR A 96 -2.70 11.48 -6.33
C THR A 96 -2.54 10.89 -4.92
N PRO A 97 -1.37 10.33 -4.57
CA PRO A 97 -1.15 9.83 -3.21
C PRO A 97 -1.31 10.90 -2.13
N ILE A 98 -0.90 12.15 -2.39
CA ILE A 98 -1.04 13.24 -1.43
C ILE A 98 -2.51 13.65 -1.23
N GLU A 99 -3.33 13.61 -2.27
CA GLU A 99 -4.78 13.82 -2.16
C GLU A 99 -5.43 12.75 -1.27
N ILE A 100 -5.02 11.49 -1.41
CA ILE A 100 -5.54 10.38 -0.60
C ILE A 100 -5.11 10.53 0.86
N LEU A 101 -3.86 10.96 1.09
CA LEU A 101 -3.31 11.10 2.43
C LEU A 101 -3.92 12.30 3.19
N THR A 102 -4.11 13.43 2.50
CA THR A 102 -4.48 14.70 3.13
C THR A 102 -5.96 15.05 3.00
N GLY A 103 -6.66 14.44 2.02
CA GLY A 103 -8.03 14.82 1.65
C GLY A 103 -8.12 16.14 0.87
N ILE A 104 -7.00 16.80 0.58
CA ILE A 104 -6.94 18.07 -0.15
C ILE A 104 -6.67 17.78 -1.63
N GLU A 105 -7.47 18.37 -2.51
CA GLU A 105 -7.33 18.19 -3.96
C GLU A 105 -6.07 18.89 -4.49
N GLN A 106 -5.33 18.19 -5.35
CA GLN A 106 -4.19 18.76 -6.06
C GLN A 106 -4.68 19.32 -7.38
N GLU A 107 -4.70 20.63 -7.55
CA GLU A 107 -5.26 21.25 -8.76
C GLU A 107 -4.33 21.15 -9.98
N LYS A 108 -3.02 21.26 -9.75
CA LYS A 108 -2.00 21.34 -10.81
C LYS A 108 -1.35 19.99 -11.11
N ASP A 109 -0.79 19.87 -12.31
CA ASP A 109 0.05 18.74 -12.64
C ASP A 109 1.34 18.75 -11.79
N TRP A 110 1.89 17.55 -11.53
CA TRP A 110 3.11 17.42 -10.72
C TRP A 110 4.29 18.21 -11.32
N LEU A 111 4.36 18.35 -12.64
CA LEU A 111 5.44 19.09 -13.28
C LEU A 111 5.33 20.59 -13.01
N GLU A 112 4.11 21.15 -13.07
CA GLU A 112 3.86 22.55 -12.71
C GLU A 112 4.23 22.82 -11.25
N LEU A 113 3.81 21.92 -10.33
CA LEU A 113 4.16 22.02 -8.92
C LEU A 113 5.68 21.93 -8.68
N LEU A 114 6.39 21.13 -9.49
CA LEU A 114 7.84 21.05 -9.39
C LEU A 114 8.49 22.36 -9.83
N MET A 115 8.05 22.94 -10.95
CA MET A 115 8.58 24.19 -11.48
C MET A 115 8.38 25.37 -10.52
N GLU A 116 7.30 25.37 -9.74
CA GLU A 116 7.08 26.38 -8.68
C GLU A 116 8.01 26.24 -7.48
N LYS A 117 8.62 25.07 -7.29
CA LYS A 117 9.54 24.77 -6.18
C LYS A 117 11.00 24.94 -6.56
N VAL A 118 11.31 24.97 -7.85
CA VAL A 118 12.67 25.20 -8.35
C VAL A 118 12.87 26.72 -8.46
N PRO A 119 13.86 27.30 -7.75
CA PRO A 119 14.14 28.73 -7.80
C PRO A 119 14.68 29.20 -9.16
#